data_AF-A0A1Q9TTG2-F1
#
_entry.id   AF-A0A1Q9TTG2-F1
#
_cell.length_a   1.000
_cell.length_b   1.000
_cell.length_c   1.000
_cell.angle_alpha   90.00
_cell.angle_beta   90.00
_cell.angle_gamma   90.00
#
_symmetry.space_group_name_H-M   'P 1'
#
loop_
_entity.id
_entity.type
_entity.pdbx_description
1 polymer ?
#
loop_
_entity_poly.entity_id
_entity_poly.type
_entity_poly.pdbx_seq_one_letter_code
_entity_poly.pdbx_strand_id
1 'polypeptide(L)'
;MAEPLTIRALRPPRAYVRLAWTWCRALAQYPTSLVLLTVFVSLGALTEMSGVLIVFGHAGELAGFGVHEGLLVYGLSATAFGCADMLMGSVERLGRHIRSGAFDTMLIRPVPTLVLLATDQFTPRRLGKVVPAAGALAVALVACDVDWTPARVLALPALLVSATALCCAVWVAGACVQFVLPEAHVAANSLTYGGQALTEYPLAVYGREVVRSVTFVVPLAFVSWQPALFLLGRPDPTGLPDALRFAPPVAAVLMCSVAALCWRAGLRRYRSTGS
;
A
#
# COMPACT_ATOMS: atom_id res chain seq x y z
N MET A 1 16.11 25.15 40.03
CA MET A 1 14.67 25.19 39.73
C MET A 1 14.50 24.69 38.31
N ALA A 2 14.25 23.40 38.13
CA ALA A 2 14.18 22.77 36.81
C ALA A 2 12.79 23.05 36.21
N GLU A 3 12.78 23.71 35.05
CA GLU A 3 11.57 23.96 34.27
C GLU A 3 10.96 22.60 33.88
N PRO A 4 9.70 22.31 34.22
CA PRO A 4 9.06 21.08 33.78
C PRO A 4 8.93 21.15 32.26
N LEU A 5 9.73 20.33 31.57
CA LEU A 5 9.59 20.11 30.13
C LEU A 5 8.18 19.58 29.87
N THR A 6 7.24 20.48 29.61
CA THR A 6 5.95 20.15 29.03
C THR A 6 6.24 19.59 27.64
N ILE A 7 6.45 18.28 27.57
CA ILE A 7 6.52 17.54 26.31
C ILE A 7 5.16 17.71 25.67
N ARG A 8 5.01 18.74 24.83
CA ARG A 8 3.85 18.90 23.97
C ARG A 8 3.77 17.64 23.12
N ALA A 9 2.84 16.76 23.44
CA ALA A 9 2.53 15.60 22.62
C ALA A 9 2.30 16.11 21.19
N LEU A 10 3.23 15.80 20.29
CA LEU A 10 3.12 16.22 18.91
C LEU A 10 1.90 15.54 18.33
N ARG A 11 1.07 16.29 17.60
CA ARG A 11 -0.02 15.69 16.82
C ARG A 11 0.60 14.60 15.93
N PRO A 12 -0.01 13.40 15.86
CA PRO A 12 0.54 12.25 15.13
C PRO A 12 1.10 12.57 13.72
N PRO A 13 0.43 13.34 12.85
CA PRO A 13 0.97 13.64 11.52
C PRO A 13 2.24 14.52 11.57
N ARG A 14 2.33 15.46 12.51
CA ARG A 14 3.53 16.30 12.68
C ARG A 14 4.71 15.49 13.20
N ALA A 15 4.45 14.53 14.10
CA ALA A 15 5.48 13.61 14.57
C ALA A 15 5.99 12.73 13.42
N TYR A 16 5.08 12.17 12.61
CA TYR A 16 5.42 11.35 11.45
C TYR A 16 6.36 12.10 10.49
N VAL A 17 5.96 13.28 10.03
CA VAL A 17 6.74 14.06 9.06
C VAL A 17 8.12 14.43 9.61
N ARG A 18 8.20 14.80 10.89
CA ARG A 18 9.50 15.12 11.51
C ARG A 18 10.43 13.91 11.58
N LEU A 19 9.92 12.75 11.99
CA LEU A 19 10.71 11.51 12.08
C LEU A 19 11.15 11.03 10.68
N ALA A 20 10.23 11.01 9.71
CA ALA A 20 10.56 10.70 8.33
C ALA A 20 11.63 11.65 7.77
N TRP A 21 11.50 12.95 8.04
CA TRP A 21 12.48 13.95 7.62
C TRP A 21 13.86 13.74 8.24
N THR A 22 13.94 13.36 9.52
CA THR A 22 15.23 13.06 10.16
C THR A 22 15.94 11.88 9.49
N TRP A 23 15.20 10.83 9.12
CA TRP A 23 15.76 9.72 8.36
C TRP A 23 16.20 10.11 6.95
N CYS A 24 15.40 10.92 6.24
CA CYS A 24 15.77 11.45 4.93
C CYS A 24 17.08 12.24 5.01
N ARG A 25 17.25 13.11 6.02
CA ARG A 25 18.48 13.87 6.22
C ARG A 25 19.69 12.98 6.52
N ALA A 26 19.51 11.95 7.35
CA ALA A 26 20.57 10.99 7.64
C ALA A 26 21.02 10.25 6.37
N LEU A 27 20.07 9.80 5.54
CA LEU A 27 20.37 9.12 4.28
C LEU A 27 20.98 10.06 3.23
N ALA A 28 20.60 11.34 3.23
CA ALA A 28 21.17 12.34 2.33
C ALA A 28 22.65 12.63 2.59
N GLN A 29 23.20 12.22 3.75
CA GLN A 29 24.66 12.27 4.00
C GLN A 29 25.44 11.29 3.14
N TYR A 30 24.79 10.27 2.56
CA TYR A 30 25.38 9.27 1.67
C TYR A 30 24.74 9.32 0.28
N PRO A 31 24.91 10.42 -0.48
CA PRO A 31 24.14 10.70 -1.69
C PRO A 31 24.33 9.63 -2.77
N THR A 32 25.55 9.14 -2.97
CA THR A 32 25.83 8.09 -3.97
C THR A 32 25.07 6.80 -3.66
N SER A 33 25.08 6.35 -2.39
CA SER A 33 24.33 5.18 -1.96
C SER A 33 22.83 5.40 -2.09
N LEU A 34 22.35 6.59 -1.76
CA LEU A 34 20.94 6.96 -1.92
C LEU A 34 20.49 6.89 -3.38
N VAL A 35 21.23 7.52 -4.30
CA VAL A 35 20.92 7.52 -5.74
C VAL A 35 20.96 6.11 -6.30
N LEU A 36 22.07 5.37 -6.08
CA LEU A 36 22.21 4.01 -6.59
C LEU A 36 21.06 3.11 -6.15
N LEU A 37 20.72 3.12 -4.86
CA LEU A 37 19.66 2.26 -4.35
C LEU A 37 18.26 2.71 -4.78
N THR A 38 18.04 4.01 -4.99
CA THR A 38 16.79 4.49 -5.60
C THR A 38 16.68 4.02 -7.04
N VAL A 39 17.76 4.10 -7.82
CA VAL A 39 17.81 3.59 -9.21
C VAL A 39 17.54 2.09 -9.26
N PHE A 40 18.16 1.30 -8.37
CA PHE A 40 17.89 -0.15 -8.31
C PHE A 40 16.42 -0.46 -8.00
N VAL A 41 15.80 0.26 -7.06
CA VAL A 41 14.37 0.11 -6.77
C VAL A 41 13.52 0.49 -8.00
N SER A 42 13.89 1.56 -8.71
CA SER A 42 13.22 1.95 -9.96
C SER A 42 13.34 0.91 -11.06
N LEU A 43 14.52 0.31 -11.24
CA LEU A 43 14.72 -0.77 -12.21
C LEU A 43 13.87 -1.99 -11.87
N GLY A 44 13.73 -2.32 -10.59
CA GLY A 44 12.79 -3.34 -10.12
C GLY A 44 11.34 -3.04 -10.54
N ALA A 45 10.85 -1.83 -10.25
CA ALA A 45 9.49 -1.43 -10.64
C ALA A 45 9.29 -1.39 -12.17
N LEU A 46 10.31 -1.00 -12.94
CA LEU A 46 10.27 -1.06 -14.40
C LEU A 46 10.28 -2.50 -14.92
N THR A 47 10.93 -3.42 -14.22
CA THR A 47 10.93 -4.85 -14.56
C THR A 47 9.56 -5.47 -14.30
N GLU A 48 8.92 -5.14 -13.17
CA GLU A 48 7.52 -5.53 -12.88
C GLU A 48 6.58 -5.03 -13.99
N MET A 49 6.67 -3.74 -14.34
CA MET A 49 5.90 -3.15 -15.45
C MET A 49 6.17 -3.87 -16.79
N SER A 50 7.43 -4.16 -17.08
CA SER A 50 7.83 -4.85 -18.31
C SER A 50 7.24 -6.26 -18.36
N GLY A 51 7.16 -6.96 -17.22
CA GLY A 51 6.50 -8.26 -17.11
C GLY A 51 5.05 -8.20 -17.55
N VAL A 52 4.28 -7.22 -17.06
CA VAL A 52 2.89 -7.01 -17.49
C VAL A 52 2.81 -6.74 -18.99
N LEU A 53 3.63 -5.83 -19.52
CA LEU A 53 3.64 -5.49 -20.94
C LEU A 53 4.00 -6.69 -21.83
N ILE A 54 4.94 -7.53 -21.40
CA ILE A 54 5.34 -8.75 -22.13
C ILE A 54 4.18 -9.75 -22.16
N VAL A 55 3.51 -9.97 -21.04
CA VAL A 55 2.36 -10.89 -20.97
C VAL A 55 1.25 -10.41 -21.92
N PHE A 56 0.90 -9.13 -21.88
CA PHE A 56 -0.09 -8.55 -22.78
C PHE A 56 0.38 -8.55 -24.25
N GLY A 57 1.67 -8.33 -24.51
CA GLY A 57 2.23 -8.37 -25.86
C GLY A 57 2.17 -9.76 -26.50
N HIS A 58 2.22 -10.83 -25.71
CA HIS A 58 2.07 -12.21 -26.21
C HIS A 58 0.60 -12.63 -26.31
N ALA A 59 -0.23 -12.26 -25.33
CA ALA A 59 -1.65 -12.62 -25.31
C ALA A 59 -2.50 -11.78 -26.29
N GLY A 60 -2.05 -10.56 -26.63
CA GLY A 60 -2.83 -9.56 -27.35
C GLY A 60 -3.89 -8.92 -26.46
N GLU A 61 -4.82 -9.73 -25.97
CA GLU A 61 -5.86 -9.34 -25.02
C GLU A 61 -5.98 -10.38 -23.89
N LEU A 62 -6.28 -9.89 -22.68
CA LEU A 62 -6.54 -10.74 -21.53
C LEU A 62 -7.98 -10.52 -21.06
N ALA A 63 -8.83 -11.54 -21.24
CA ALA A 63 -10.24 -11.49 -20.86
C ALA A 63 -10.98 -10.25 -21.42
N GLY A 64 -10.66 -9.84 -22.65
CA GLY A 64 -11.24 -8.67 -23.32
C GLY A 64 -10.66 -7.32 -22.88
N PHE A 65 -9.52 -7.32 -22.18
CA PHE A 65 -8.73 -6.13 -21.87
C PHE A 65 -7.51 -6.05 -22.78
N GLY A 66 -7.33 -4.89 -23.41
CA GLY A 66 -6.15 -4.60 -24.22
C GLY A 66 -4.93 -4.19 -23.38
N VAL A 67 -3.78 -4.02 -24.03
CA VAL A 67 -2.51 -3.66 -23.38
C VAL A 67 -2.60 -2.38 -22.54
N HIS A 68 -3.27 -1.34 -23.06
CA HIS A 68 -3.39 -0.06 -22.36
C HIS A 68 -4.29 -0.15 -21.12
N GLU A 69 -5.39 -0.89 -21.21
CA GLU A 69 -6.29 -1.12 -20.08
C GLU A 69 -5.63 -2.01 -19.02
N GLY A 70 -4.82 -2.98 -19.44
CA GLY A 70 -3.95 -3.75 -18.55
C GLY A 70 -2.94 -2.87 -17.82
N LEU A 71 -2.28 -1.95 -18.55
CA LEU A 71 -1.35 -0.99 -17.97
C LEU A 71 -2.04 -0.03 -16.99
N LEU A 72 -3.33 0.29 -17.21
CA LEU A 72 -4.14 1.09 -16.28
C LEU A 72 -4.36 0.34 -14.97
N VAL A 73 -4.73 -0.95 -15.03
CA VAL A 73 -4.91 -1.80 -13.84
C VAL A 73 -3.59 -1.93 -13.08
N TYR A 74 -2.49 -2.22 -13.78
CA TYR A 74 -1.15 -2.25 -13.20
C TYR A 74 -0.79 -0.91 -12.54
N GLY A 75 -0.95 0.21 -13.26
CA GLY A 75 -0.61 1.54 -12.79
C GLY A 75 -1.36 1.94 -11.53
N LEU A 76 -2.67 1.66 -11.46
CA LEU A 76 -3.48 1.87 -10.25
C LEU A 76 -2.97 1.04 -9.07
N SER A 77 -2.74 -0.25 -9.30
CA SER A 77 -2.22 -1.18 -8.29
C SER A 77 -0.84 -0.76 -7.77
N ALA A 78 0.14 -0.68 -8.67
CA ALA A 78 1.53 -0.38 -8.33
C ALA A 78 1.68 1.01 -7.68
N THR A 79 0.88 2.01 -8.09
CA THR A 79 0.90 3.34 -7.46
C THR A 79 0.34 3.28 -6.05
N ALA A 80 -0.80 2.61 -5.83
CA ALA A 80 -1.39 2.48 -4.51
C ALA A 80 -0.49 1.70 -3.55
N PHE A 81 0.06 0.57 -3.99
CA PHE A 81 0.99 -0.24 -3.20
C PHE A 81 2.32 0.47 -2.96
N GLY A 82 2.87 1.19 -3.94
CA GLY A 82 4.08 1.99 -3.77
C GLY A 82 3.89 3.10 -2.74
N CYS A 83 2.75 3.81 -2.79
CA CYS A 83 2.41 4.83 -1.80
C CYS A 83 2.19 4.23 -0.41
N ALA A 84 1.52 3.08 -0.31
CA ALA A 84 1.33 2.39 0.96
C ALA A 84 2.64 1.88 1.54
N ASP A 85 3.54 1.35 0.71
CA ASP A 85 4.89 0.98 1.12
C ASP A 85 5.65 2.19 1.66
N MET A 86 5.62 3.33 0.96
CA MET A 86 6.23 4.56 1.45
C MET A 86 5.71 4.96 2.85
N LEU A 87 4.41 4.88 3.07
CA LEU A 87 3.77 5.37 4.30
C LEU A 87 3.85 4.40 5.48
N MET A 88 3.77 3.10 5.20
CA MET A 88 3.48 2.10 6.23
C MET A 88 4.33 0.84 6.12
N GLY A 89 5.22 0.73 5.13
CA GLY A 89 5.98 -0.50 4.91
C GLY A 89 7.02 -0.84 5.96
N SER A 90 7.42 0.12 6.80
CA SER A 90 8.24 -0.21 7.97
C SER A 90 7.49 -1.04 9.02
N VAL A 91 6.15 -1.08 8.98
CA VAL A 91 5.33 -1.86 9.92
C VAL A 91 5.56 -3.37 9.80
N GLU A 92 6.05 -3.86 8.66
CA GLU A 92 6.47 -5.27 8.51
C GLU A 92 7.57 -5.69 9.50
N ARG A 93 8.31 -4.73 10.05
CA ARG A 93 9.38 -4.98 11.02
C ARG A 93 8.87 -5.19 12.45
N LEU A 94 7.55 -5.15 12.67
CA LEU A 94 6.96 -5.30 14.00
C LEU A 94 7.49 -6.56 14.72
N GLY A 95 7.41 -7.73 14.08
CA GLY A 95 7.83 -9.00 14.69
C GLY A 95 9.31 -9.03 15.03
N ARG A 96 10.16 -8.35 14.25
CA ARG A 96 11.58 -8.18 14.57
C ARG A 96 11.78 -7.37 15.85
N HIS A 97 11.04 -6.26 15.98
CA HIS A 97 11.11 -5.41 17.18
C HIS A 97 10.53 -6.11 18.43
N ILE A 98 9.49 -6.92 18.25
CA ILE A 98 8.91 -7.74 19.32
C ILE A 98 9.96 -8.75 19.80
N ARG A 99 10.56 -9.52 18.89
CA ARG A 99 11.56 -10.54 19.24
C ARG A 99 12.81 -9.96 19.88
N SER A 100 13.25 -8.78 19.44
CA SER A 100 14.47 -8.17 19.96
C SER A 100 14.25 -7.33 21.22
N GLY A 101 13.02 -7.30 21.78
CA GLY A 101 12.66 -6.42 22.91
C GLY A 101 12.64 -4.92 22.59
N ALA A 102 13.03 -4.52 21.37
CA ALA A 102 13.13 -3.11 20.98
C ALA A 102 11.74 -2.42 20.92
N PHE A 103 10.66 -3.20 20.79
CA PHE A 103 9.30 -2.67 20.84
C PHE A 103 8.96 -2.06 22.21
N ASP A 104 9.53 -2.56 23.32
CA ASP A 104 9.31 -2.00 24.66
C ASP A 104 9.81 -0.55 24.74
N THR A 105 10.94 -0.27 24.09
CA THR A 105 11.50 1.08 24.00
C THR A 105 10.59 2.00 23.16
N MET A 106 9.85 1.46 22.18
CA MET A 106 8.89 2.25 21.42
C MET A 106 7.64 2.59 22.25
N LEU A 107 7.20 1.69 23.13
CA LEU A 107 6.00 1.87 23.96
C LEU A 107 6.12 3.01 24.98
N ILE A 108 7.34 3.28 25.49
CA ILE A 108 7.58 4.33 26.49
C ILE A 108 7.73 5.74 25.87
N ARG A 109 7.84 5.85 24.54
CA ARG A 109 8.04 7.14 23.87
C ARG A 109 6.72 7.91 23.79
N PRO A 110 6.73 9.25 23.94
CA PRO A 110 5.52 10.09 23.93
C PRO A 110 5.00 10.37 22.50
N VAL A 111 5.03 9.36 21.63
CA VAL A 111 4.55 9.38 20.24
C VAL A 111 3.79 8.08 19.99
N PRO A 112 2.66 8.10 19.25
CA PRO A 112 1.94 6.87 18.95
C PRO A 112 2.86 5.80 18.36
N THR A 113 2.81 4.59 18.90
CA THR A 113 3.72 3.49 18.57
C THR A 113 3.65 3.10 17.09
N LEU A 114 2.46 3.20 16.49
CA LEU A 114 2.29 2.97 15.06
C LEU A 114 3.09 3.99 14.21
N VAL A 115 3.13 5.25 14.63
CA VAL A 115 3.91 6.30 13.94
C VAL A 115 5.41 6.03 14.09
N LEU A 116 5.86 5.63 15.28
CA LEU A 116 7.26 5.29 15.52
C LEU A 116 7.69 4.10 14.66
N LEU A 117 6.86 3.06 14.58
CA LEU A 117 7.14 1.89 13.77
C LEU A 117 7.08 2.21 12.26
N ALA A 118 6.07 2.96 11.81
CA ALA A 118 5.93 3.34 10.40
C ALA A 118 7.09 4.23 9.91
N THR A 119 7.66 5.04 10.79
CA THR A 119 8.81 5.90 10.46
C THR A 119 10.16 5.26 10.78
N ASP A 120 10.19 4.06 11.38
CA ASP A 120 11.44 3.35 11.66
C ASP A 120 12.20 3.08 10.35
N GLN A 121 13.48 3.48 10.29
CA GLN A 121 14.32 3.51 9.08
C GLN A 121 13.56 3.93 7.82
N PHE A 122 12.77 5.01 7.91
CA PHE A 122 12.07 5.56 6.75
C PHE A 122 13.09 5.85 5.64
N THR A 123 12.79 5.47 4.40
CA THR A 123 13.76 5.61 3.31
C THR A 123 13.13 6.25 2.08
N PRO A 124 13.68 7.39 1.59
CA PRO A 124 13.20 8.03 0.36
C PRO A 124 13.47 7.17 -0.88
N ARG A 125 14.27 6.11 -0.79
CA ARG A 125 14.51 5.13 -1.87
C ARG A 125 13.23 4.47 -2.37
N ARG A 126 12.19 4.39 -1.53
CA ARG A 126 10.86 3.89 -1.91
C ARG A 126 10.20 4.73 -3.01
N LEU A 127 10.66 5.97 -3.23
CA LEU A 127 10.22 6.80 -4.36
C LEU A 127 10.61 6.15 -5.70
N GLY A 128 11.68 5.35 -5.71
CA GLY A 128 12.05 4.56 -6.87
C GLY A 128 10.96 3.58 -7.30
N LYS A 129 10.07 3.13 -6.39
CA LYS A 129 8.92 2.29 -6.75
C LYS A 129 7.72 3.15 -7.18
N VAL A 130 7.45 4.23 -6.44
CA VAL A 130 6.28 5.09 -6.66
C VAL A 130 6.33 5.83 -7.99
N VAL A 131 7.48 6.40 -8.34
CA VAL A 131 7.61 7.28 -9.52
C VAL A 131 7.38 6.52 -10.84
N PRO A 132 8.02 5.36 -11.10
CA PRO A 132 7.72 4.57 -12.29
C PRO A 132 6.28 4.09 -12.35
N ALA A 133 5.70 3.67 -11.22
CA ALA A 133 4.30 3.23 -11.16
C ALA A 133 3.32 4.36 -11.50
N ALA A 134 3.54 5.56 -10.94
CA ALA A 134 2.75 6.74 -11.27
C ALA A 134 2.94 7.17 -12.73
N GLY A 135 4.15 7.03 -13.28
CA GLY A 135 4.43 7.24 -14.70
C GLY A 135 3.66 6.27 -15.59
N ALA A 136 3.65 4.98 -15.24
CA ALA A 136 2.86 3.96 -15.95
C ALA A 136 1.37 4.27 -15.92
N LEU A 137 0.85 4.68 -14.75
CA LEU A 137 -0.54 5.12 -14.61
C LEU A 137 -0.84 6.35 -15.49
N ALA A 138 0.03 7.35 -15.50
CA ALA A 138 -0.15 8.54 -16.34
C ALA A 138 -0.16 8.18 -17.84
N VAL A 139 0.77 7.31 -18.29
CA VAL A 139 0.80 6.82 -19.67
C VAL A 139 -0.49 6.06 -20.01
N ALA A 140 -0.95 5.17 -19.12
CA ALA A 140 -2.17 4.41 -19.34
C ALA A 140 -3.42 5.30 -19.41
N LEU A 141 -3.52 6.33 -18.57
CA LEU A 141 -4.63 7.28 -18.57
C LEU A 141 -4.71 8.13 -19.86
N VAL A 142 -3.58 8.36 -20.53
CA VAL A 142 -3.53 9.04 -21.84
C VAL A 142 -3.78 8.07 -22.99
N ALA A 143 -3.33 6.82 -22.87
CA ALA A 143 -3.45 5.82 -23.92
C ALA A 143 -4.81 5.11 -23.95
N CYS A 144 -5.53 5.06 -22.83
CA CYS A 144 -6.89 4.54 -22.76
C CYS A 144 -7.89 5.59 -23.25
N ASP A 145 -8.93 5.15 -23.96
CA ASP A 145 -10.04 5.99 -24.40
C ASP A 145 -11.01 6.25 -23.23
N VAL A 146 -10.58 7.08 -22.28
CA VAL A 146 -11.36 7.46 -21.09
C VAL A 146 -12.18 8.70 -21.43
N ASP A 147 -13.52 8.62 -21.37
CA ASP A 147 -14.34 9.84 -21.51
C ASP A 147 -14.20 10.72 -20.27
N TRP A 148 -13.30 11.68 -20.31
CA TRP A 148 -13.04 12.54 -19.16
C TRP A 148 -14.25 13.43 -18.86
N THR A 149 -14.90 13.15 -17.74
CA THR A 149 -15.91 14.02 -17.13
C THR A 149 -15.34 14.68 -15.89
N PRO A 150 -15.85 15.86 -15.45
CA PRO A 150 -15.43 16.47 -14.19
C PRO A 150 -15.53 15.51 -13.00
N ALA A 151 -16.52 14.61 -13.01
CA ALA A 151 -16.67 13.57 -12.01
C ALA A 151 -15.50 12.56 -12.02
N ARG A 152 -15.08 12.06 -13.18
CA ARG A 152 -13.93 11.13 -13.30
C ARG A 152 -12.61 11.81 -12.90
N VAL A 153 -12.42 13.08 -13.27
CA VAL A 153 -11.24 13.88 -12.89
C VAL A 153 -11.15 14.03 -11.37
N LEU A 154 -12.27 14.34 -10.70
CA LEU A 154 -12.32 14.45 -9.23
C LEU A 154 -12.27 13.10 -8.53
N ALA A 155 -12.81 12.05 -9.14
CA ALA A 155 -12.81 10.70 -8.58
C ALA A 155 -11.42 10.07 -8.58
N LEU A 156 -10.61 10.27 -9.63
CA LEU A 156 -9.26 9.67 -9.73
C LEU A 156 -8.39 9.86 -8.47
N PRO A 157 -8.17 11.08 -7.94
CA PRO A 157 -7.39 11.25 -6.71
C PRO A 157 -8.07 10.60 -5.49
N ALA A 158 -9.41 10.65 -5.40
CA ALA A 158 -10.14 10.00 -4.32
C ALA A 158 -10.00 8.47 -4.35
N LEU A 159 -10.02 7.87 -5.55
CA LEU A 159 -9.79 6.44 -5.77
C LEU A 159 -8.36 6.05 -5.39
N LEU A 160 -7.35 6.83 -5.79
CA LEU A 160 -5.95 6.58 -5.43
C LEU A 160 -5.69 6.70 -3.92
N VAL A 161 -6.27 7.70 -3.26
CA VAL A 161 -6.17 7.87 -1.80
C VAL A 161 -6.85 6.69 -1.09
N SER A 162 -8.02 6.27 -1.58
CA SER A 162 -8.76 5.13 -1.02
C SER A 162 -7.97 3.83 -1.19
N ALA A 163 -7.44 3.56 -2.37
CA ALA A 163 -6.60 2.40 -2.67
C ALA A 163 -5.34 2.38 -1.79
N THR A 164 -4.65 3.51 -1.67
CA THR A 164 -3.47 3.64 -0.81
C THR A 164 -3.81 3.38 0.66
N ALA A 165 -4.89 3.97 1.17
CA ALA A 165 -5.34 3.77 2.55
C ALA A 165 -5.73 2.31 2.82
N LEU A 166 -6.38 1.67 1.85
CA LEU A 166 -6.74 0.26 1.92
C LEU A 166 -5.49 -0.64 1.99
N CYS A 167 -4.49 -0.41 1.12
CA CYS A 167 -3.22 -1.13 1.17
C CYS A 167 -2.49 -0.92 2.52
N CYS A 168 -2.41 0.32 3.01
CA CYS A 168 -1.87 0.61 4.34
C CYS A 168 -2.59 -0.19 5.44
N ALA A 169 -3.92 -0.25 5.39
CA ALA A 169 -4.72 -0.96 6.37
C ALA A 169 -4.48 -2.49 6.33
N VAL A 170 -4.38 -3.07 5.14
CA VAL A 170 -4.04 -4.49 4.96
C VAL A 170 -2.66 -4.79 5.55
N TRP A 171 -1.65 -3.95 5.29
CA TRP A 171 -0.29 -4.15 5.80
C TRP A 171 -0.24 -4.06 7.33
N VAL A 172 -0.93 -3.07 7.92
CA VAL A 172 -1.02 -2.93 9.38
C VAL A 172 -1.74 -4.13 9.99
N ALA A 173 -2.87 -4.55 9.41
CA ALA A 173 -3.61 -5.71 9.89
C ALA A 173 -2.77 -7.00 9.81
N GLY A 174 -2.04 -7.20 8.70
CA GLY A 174 -1.12 -8.32 8.52
C GLY A 174 0.01 -8.33 9.56
N ALA A 175 0.62 -7.17 9.81
CA ALA A 175 1.63 -7.05 10.86
C ALA A 175 1.06 -7.35 12.25
N CYS A 176 -0.18 -6.96 12.55
CA CYS A 176 -0.80 -7.22 13.85
C CYS A 176 -0.86 -8.71 14.23
N VAL A 177 -0.87 -9.62 13.25
CA VAL A 177 -0.78 -11.07 13.50
C VAL A 177 0.49 -11.43 14.29
N GLN A 178 1.56 -10.68 14.06
CA GLN A 178 2.87 -10.89 14.70
C GLN A 178 2.88 -10.53 16.20
N PHE A 179 1.84 -9.85 16.72
CA PHE A 179 1.65 -9.71 18.17
C PHE A 179 1.31 -11.03 18.86
N VAL A 180 0.69 -11.97 18.13
CA VAL A 180 0.28 -13.28 18.66
C VAL A 180 1.24 -14.38 18.19
N LEU A 181 1.65 -14.32 16.91
CA LEU A 181 2.56 -15.28 16.30
C LEU A 181 3.72 -14.52 15.63
N PRO A 182 4.81 -14.21 16.35
CA PRO A 182 5.93 -13.41 15.82
C PRO A 182 6.56 -13.96 14.53
N GLU A 183 6.48 -15.27 14.30
CA GLU A 183 7.00 -15.94 13.11
C GLU A 183 6.10 -15.81 11.87
N ALA A 184 4.89 -15.26 12.01
CA ALA A 184 3.91 -15.11 10.93
C ALA A 184 4.29 -14.07 9.85
N HIS A 185 5.51 -13.55 9.87
CA HIS A 185 5.99 -12.55 8.91
C HIS A 185 5.92 -13.03 7.46
N VAL A 186 6.25 -14.29 7.18
CA VAL A 186 6.14 -14.86 5.82
C VAL A 186 4.70 -14.83 5.35
N ALA A 187 3.76 -15.32 6.17
CA ALA A 187 2.34 -15.35 5.82
C ALA A 187 1.76 -13.94 5.62
N ALA A 188 2.12 -12.98 6.49
CA ALA A 188 1.71 -11.59 6.35
C ALA A 188 2.25 -10.96 5.05
N ASN A 189 3.52 -11.21 4.73
CA ASN A 189 4.13 -10.69 3.51
C ASN A 189 3.57 -11.37 2.26
N SER A 190 3.27 -12.67 2.30
CA SER A 190 2.61 -13.37 1.20
C SER A 190 1.22 -12.78 0.89
N LEU A 191 0.45 -12.39 1.91
CA LEU A 191 -0.82 -11.70 1.70
C LEU A 191 -0.62 -10.33 1.03
N THR A 192 0.37 -9.57 1.50
CA THR A 192 0.70 -8.24 0.97
C THR A 192 1.18 -8.29 -0.49
N TYR A 193 2.27 -9.01 -0.75
CA TYR A 193 2.92 -9.02 -2.06
C TYR A 193 2.18 -9.93 -3.05
N GLY A 194 1.58 -11.02 -2.58
CA GLY A 194 0.66 -11.83 -3.40
C GLY A 194 -0.62 -11.06 -3.75
N GLY A 195 -1.11 -10.24 -2.82
CA GLY A 195 -2.20 -9.30 -3.08
C GLY A 195 -1.84 -8.28 -4.18
N GLN A 196 -0.65 -7.67 -4.11
CA GLN A 196 -0.16 -6.76 -5.15
C GLN A 196 -0.11 -7.44 -6.53
N ALA A 197 0.54 -8.62 -6.61
CA ALA A 197 0.67 -9.34 -7.88
C ALA A 197 -0.69 -9.72 -8.48
N LEU A 198 -1.68 -10.02 -7.64
CA LEU A 198 -3.04 -10.31 -8.09
C LEU A 198 -3.78 -9.06 -8.59
N THR A 199 -3.55 -7.90 -7.99
CA THR A 199 -4.21 -6.64 -8.40
C THR A 199 -3.56 -5.97 -9.61
N GLU A 200 -2.40 -6.45 -10.08
CA GLU A 200 -1.70 -5.94 -11.26
C GLU A 200 -2.31 -6.39 -12.60
N TYR A 201 -3.16 -7.42 -12.59
CA TYR A 201 -3.85 -7.94 -13.77
C TYR A 201 -5.37 -7.76 -13.67
N PRO A 202 -6.09 -7.67 -14.81
CA PRO A 202 -7.55 -7.66 -14.84
C PRO A 202 -8.13 -8.82 -14.01
N LEU A 203 -9.05 -8.56 -13.07
CA LEU A 203 -9.55 -9.66 -12.22
C LEU A 203 -10.35 -10.71 -13.02
N ALA A 204 -10.78 -10.35 -14.24
CA ALA A 204 -11.47 -11.23 -15.17
C ALA A 204 -10.65 -12.46 -15.62
N VAL A 205 -9.32 -12.46 -15.50
CA VAL A 205 -8.50 -13.66 -15.79
C VAL A 205 -8.52 -14.68 -14.65
N TYR A 206 -9.00 -14.32 -13.46
CA TYR A 206 -9.07 -15.23 -12.31
C TYR A 206 -10.42 -15.94 -12.19
N GLY A 207 -10.41 -17.10 -11.53
CA GLY A 207 -11.64 -17.84 -11.22
C GLY A 207 -12.56 -17.09 -10.26
N ARG A 208 -13.88 -17.32 -10.37
CA ARG A 208 -14.92 -16.62 -9.61
C ARG A 208 -14.69 -16.58 -8.10
N GLU A 209 -14.22 -17.67 -7.51
CA GLU A 209 -14.00 -17.75 -6.06
C GLU A 209 -12.82 -16.89 -5.60
N VAL A 210 -11.78 -16.75 -6.44
CA VAL A 210 -10.68 -15.81 -6.21
C VAL A 210 -11.20 -14.38 -6.26
N VAL A 211 -11.95 -14.02 -7.31
CA VAL A 211 -12.55 -12.69 -7.48
C VAL A 211 -13.43 -12.32 -6.27
N ARG A 212 -14.29 -13.23 -5.81
CA ARG A 212 -15.12 -13.01 -4.63
C ARG A 212 -14.30 -12.83 -3.36
N SER A 213 -13.27 -13.64 -3.17
CA SER A 213 -12.40 -13.54 -1.99
C SER A 213 -11.68 -12.19 -1.94
N VAL A 214 -11.11 -11.76 -3.07
CA VAL A 214 -10.36 -10.50 -3.15
C VAL A 214 -11.29 -9.28 -3.14
N THR A 215 -12.58 -9.44 -3.46
CA THR A 215 -13.57 -8.36 -3.39
C THR A 215 -14.18 -8.22 -1.99
N PHE A 216 -14.56 -9.33 -1.36
CA PHE A 216 -15.39 -9.30 -0.14
C PHE A 216 -14.64 -9.67 1.15
N VAL A 217 -13.51 -10.39 1.06
CA VAL A 217 -12.74 -10.82 2.26
C VAL A 217 -11.59 -9.85 2.55
N VAL A 218 -10.75 -9.51 1.55
CA VAL A 218 -9.58 -8.62 1.71
C VAL A 218 -9.76 -7.23 1.05
N PRO A 219 -10.97 -6.91 0.61
CA PRO A 219 -11.29 -5.86 -0.39
C PRO A 219 -10.18 -5.33 -1.35
N LEU A 220 -9.29 -6.19 -1.86
CA LEU A 220 -8.23 -5.81 -2.81
C LEU A 220 -8.76 -5.44 -4.21
N ALA A 221 -9.94 -5.91 -4.61
CA ALA A 221 -10.55 -5.49 -5.88
C ALA A 221 -10.78 -3.97 -5.98
N PHE A 222 -10.90 -3.29 -4.85
CA PHE A 222 -11.08 -1.83 -4.81
C PHE A 222 -9.78 -1.03 -4.98
N VAL A 223 -8.62 -1.71 -5.04
CA VAL A 223 -7.31 -1.06 -5.25
C VAL A 223 -7.14 -0.64 -6.71
N SER A 224 -7.44 -1.55 -7.64
CA SER A 224 -7.20 -1.34 -9.07
C SER A 224 -8.39 -1.72 -9.95
N TRP A 225 -9.06 -2.84 -9.67
CA TRP A 225 -10.10 -3.39 -10.55
C TRP A 225 -11.35 -2.51 -10.65
N GLN A 226 -12.02 -2.26 -9.53
CA GLN A 226 -13.22 -1.40 -9.50
C GLN A 226 -12.91 0.04 -9.96
N PRO A 227 -11.79 0.67 -9.53
CA PRO A 227 -11.36 1.95 -10.10
C PRO A 227 -11.11 1.93 -11.62
N ALA A 228 -10.48 0.88 -12.16
CA ALA A 228 -10.23 0.75 -13.60
C ALA A 228 -11.53 0.65 -14.38
N LEU A 229 -12.48 -0.19 -13.95
CA LEU A 229 -13.80 -0.31 -14.57
C LEU A 229 -14.58 1.02 -14.54
N PHE A 230 -14.50 1.76 -13.43
CA PHE A 230 -15.12 3.08 -13.31
C PHE A 230 -14.54 4.07 -14.33
N LEU A 231 -13.22 4.12 -14.47
CA LEU A 231 -12.52 5.02 -15.40
C LEU A 231 -12.81 4.63 -16.86
N LEU A 232 -12.73 3.34 -17.19
CA LEU A 232 -13.02 2.83 -18.54
C LEU A 232 -14.51 2.86 -18.90
N GLY A 233 -15.40 3.08 -17.93
CA GLY A 233 -16.84 3.08 -18.17
C GLY A 233 -17.41 1.71 -18.57
N ARG A 234 -16.68 0.62 -18.29
CA ARG A 234 -17.05 -0.74 -18.70
C ARG A 234 -17.86 -1.44 -17.60
N PRO A 235 -18.82 -2.32 -17.97
CA PRO A 235 -19.48 -3.19 -17.00
C PRO A 235 -18.49 -4.22 -16.43
N ASP A 236 -18.73 -4.71 -15.22
CA ASP A 236 -17.86 -5.70 -14.60
C ASP A 236 -18.08 -7.10 -15.24
N PRO A 237 -17.09 -7.64 -16.00
CA PRO A 237 -17.23 -8.95 -16.65
C PRO A 237 -17.28 -10.12 -15.66
N THR A 238 -16.96 -9.89 -14.37
CA THR A 238 -17.01 -10.92 -13.33
C THR A 238 -18.41 -11.12 -12.74
N GLY A 239 -19.40 -10.36 -13.22
CA GLY A 239 -20.80 -10.43 -12.75
C GLY A 239 -21.03 -9.79 -11.38
N LEU A 240 -20.09 -8.96 -10.91
CA LEU A 240 -20.24 -8.19 -9.69
C LEU A 240 -21.23 -7.01 -9.89
N PRO A 241 -21.92 -6.56 -8.83
CA PRO A 241 -22.85 -5.43 -8.93
C PRO A 241 -22.15 -4.14 -9.34
N ASP A 242 -22.72 -3.44 -10.32
CA ASP A 242 -22.18 -2.18 -10.84
C ASP A 242 -21.95 -1.10 -9.78
N ALA A 243 -22.73 -1.11 -8.69
CA ALA A 243 -22.59 -0.16 -7.58
C ALA A 243 -21.23 -0.26 -6.86
N LEU A 244 -20.53 -1.40 -6.96
CA LEU A 244 -19.23 -1.60 -6.30
C LEU A 244 -18.14 -0.65 -6.82
N ARG A 245 -18.31 -0.08 -8.01
CA ARG A 245 -17.38 0.93 -8.57
C ARG A 245 -17.24 2.19 -7.69
N PHE A 246 -18.23 2.46 -6.84
CA PHE A 246 -18.26 3.60 -5.91
C PHE A 246 -17.88 3.21 -4.47
N ALA A 247 -17.69 1.93 -4.19
CA ALA A 247 -17.33 1.44 -2.87
C ALA A 247 -15.86 1.63 -2.42
N PRO A 248 -14.85 2.00 -3.26
CA PRO A 248 -13.47 2.12 -2.79
C PRO A 248 -13.28 2.98 -1.52
N PRO A 249 -13.89 4.18 -1.38
CA PRO A 249 -13.76 4.97 -0.15
C PRO A 249 -14.33 4.28 1.08
N VAL A 250 -15.47 3.59 0.92
CA VAL A 250 -16.12 2.85 2.01
C VAL A 250 -15.27 1.65 2.42
N ALA A 251 -14.77 0.88 1.45
CA ALA A 251 -13.87 -0.24 1.69
C ALA A 251 -12.60 0.21 2.43
N ALA A 252 -12.02 1.35 2.03
CA ALA A 252 -10.85 1.91 2.69
C ALA A 252 -11.13 2.29 4.16
N VAL A 253 -12.26 2.94 4.44
CA VAL A 253 -12.67 3.31 5.82
C VAL A 253 -12.91 2.07 6.68
N LEU A 254 -13.62 1.07 6.15
CA LEU A 254 -13.88 -0.19 6.85
C LEU A 254 -12.58 -0.91 7.17
N MET A 255 -11.70 -1.06 6.19
CA MET A 255 -10.44 -1.76 6.38
C MET A 255 -9.49 -1.00 7.33
N CYS A 256 -9.43 0.33 7.24
CA CYS A 256 -8.72 1.17 8.23
C CYS A 256 -9.25 0.96 9.65
N SER A 257 -10.57 0.84 9.80
CA SER A 257 -11.21 0.61 11.09
C SER A 257 -10.83 -0.76 11.65
N VAL A 258 -10.85 -1.81 10.80
CA VAL A 258 -10.38 -3.16 11.17
C VAL A 258 -8.91 -3.12 11.58
N ALA A 259 -8.04 -2.49 10.79
CA ALA A 259 -6.62 -2.37 11.10
C ALA A 259 -6.37 -1.65 12.43
N ALA A 260 -7.11 -0.57 12.72
CA ALA A 260 -7.03 0.14 13.98
C ALA A 260 -7.48 -0.72 15.18
N LEU A 261 -8.54 -1.51 15.01
CA LEU A 261 -9.00 -2.46 16.03
C LEU A 261 -7.98 -3.56 16.28
N CYS A 262 -7.43 -4.16 15.22
CA CYS A 262 -6.36 -5.15 15.28
C CYS A 262 -5.13 -4.59 15.99
N TRP A 263 -4.72 -3.37 15.66
CA TRP A 263 -3.58 -2.71 16.32
C TRP A 263 -3.82 -2.50 17.81
N ARG A 264 -4.99 -1.98 18.20
CA ARG A 264 -5.35 -1.79 19.61
C ARG A 264 -5.49 -3.11 20.37
N ALA A 265 -5.97 -4.17 19.71
CA ALA A 265 -6.03 -5.50 20.29
C ALA A 265 -4.62 -6.10 20.48
N GLY A 266 -3.76 -5.94 19.48
CA GLY A 266 -2.35 -6.36 19.51
C GLY A 266 -1.58 -5.71 20.65
N LEU A 267 -1.66 -4.38 20.78
CA LEU A 267 -1.03 -3.65 21.89
C LEU A 267 -1.50 -4.12 23.27
N ARG A 268 -2.78 -4.47 23.42
CA ARG A 268 -3.33 -4.98 24.70
C ARG A 268 -2.88 -6.40 25.03
N ARG A 269 -2.59 -7.21 24.02
CA ARG A 269 -2.13 -8.60 24.18
C ARG A 269 -0.62 -8.71 24.29
N TYR A 270 0.11 -7.69 23.82
CA TYR A 270 1.56 -7.67 23.86
C TYR A 270 2.08 -7.85 25.29
N ARG A 271 3.02 -8.78 25.46
CA ARG A 271 3.77 -9.02 26.69
C ARG A 271 5.24 -8.88 26.33
N SER A 272 5.98 -8.11 27.14
CA SER A 272 7.42 -7.97 26.99
C SER A 272 8.10 -9.34 26.98
N THR A 273 9.12 -9.49 26.16
CA THR A 273 9.94 -10.71 26.07
C THR A 273 10.82 -10.94 27.29
N GLY A 274 10.80 -10.03 28.29
CA GLY A 274 11.45 -10.23 29.59
C GLY A 274 12.99 -10.28 29.55
N SER A 275 13.59 -9.79 28.47
CA SER A 275 15.04 -9.72 28.24
C SER A 275 15.66 -8.46 28.82
#